data_AF-A0AAJ6K250-F1
#
_entry.id   AF-A0AAJ6K250-F1
#
_cell.length_a   1.000
_cell.length_b   1.000
_cell.length_c   1.000
_cell.angle_alpha   90.00
_cell.angle_beta   90.00
_cell.angle_gamma   90.00
#
_symmetry.space_group_name_H-M   'P 1'
#
loop_
_entity.id
_entity.type
_entity.pdbx_description
1 polymer ?
#
loop_
_entity_poly.entity_id
_entity_poly.type
_entity_poly.pdbx_seq_one_letter_code
_entity_poly.pdbx_strand_id
1 'polypeptide(L)'
;MASEVLGIMLSEFIQNGEKFNAPSPINMIKHKESEFVTLVAVDVSQYFEKDKLVKKKLSIPKWVDERGKKLGVNFSASLTQAILETTE
;
A
#
# COMPACT_ATOMS: atom_id res chain seq x y z
N MET A 1 -16.24 6.63 -7.08
CA MET A 1 -16.96 5.70 -6.19
C MET A 1 -16.71 4.23 -6.55
N ALA A 2 -17.15 3.71 -7.70
CA ALA A 2 -16.95 2.28 -8.02
C ALA A 2 -15.46 1.86 -8.09
N SER A 3 -14.61 2.68 -8.71
CA SER A 3 -13.16 2.47 -8.74
C SER A 3 -12.52 2.53 -7.35
N GLU A 4 -12.98 3.43 -6.49
CA GLU A 4 -12.46 3.60 -5.14
C GLU A 4 -12.78 2.40 -4.25
N VAL A 5 -14.03 1.93 -4.29
CA VAL A 5 -14.46 0.72 -3.55
C VAL A 5 -13.67 -0.50 -4.04
N LEU A 6 -13.50 -0.64 -5.36
CA LEU A 6 -12.71 -1.71 -5.96
C LEU A 6 -11.24 -1.65 -5.50
N GLY A 7 -10.64 -0.44 -5.50
CA GLY A 7 -9.26 -0.22 -5.08
C GLY A 7 -9.02 -0.59 -3.62
N ILE A 8 -9.88 -0.13 -2.71
CA ILE A 8 -9.79 -0.44 -1.27
C ILE A 8 -9.90 -1.95 -1.06
N MET A 9 -10.92 -2.58 -1.64
CA MET A 9 -11.19 -3.99 -1.39
C MET A 9 -10.09 -4.91 -1.96
N LEU A 10 -9.60 -4.63 -3.17
CA LEU A 10 -8.46 -5.35 -3.74
C LEU A 10 -7.19 -5.15 -2.91
N SER A 11 -6.98 -3.96 -2.33
CA SER A 11 -5.81 -3.70 -1.48
C SER A 11 -5.84 -4.55 -0.21
N GLU A 12 -7.02 -4.71 0.43
CA GLU A 12 -7.18 -5.58 1.60
C GLU A 12 -6.93 -7.05 1.25
N PHE A 13 -7.47 -7.54 0.14
CA PHE A 13 -7.24 -8.90 -0.32
C PHE A 13 -5.77 -9.20 -0.59
N ILE A 14 -5.05 -8.28 -1.26
CA ILE A 14 -3.62 -8.47 -1.50
C ILE A 14 -2.84 -8.45 -0.18
N GLN A 15 -3.18 -7.55 0.76
CA GLN A 15 -2.51 -7.48 2.06
C GLN A 15 -2.76 -8.72 2.94
N ASN A 16 -3.96 -9.28 2.89
CA ASN A 16 -4.34 -10.48 3.63
C ASN A 16 -3.86 -11.78 2.95
N GLY A 17 -3.28 -11.69 1.74
CA GLY A 17 -2.81 -12.85 0.98
C GLY A 17 -3.96 -13.71 0.43
N GLU A 18 -5.15 -13.14 0.29
CA GLU A 18 -6.33 -13.82 -0.20
C GLU A 18 -6.30 -13.93 -1.73
N LYS A 19 -6.75 -15.07 -2.25
CA LYS A 19 -6.88 -15.28 -3.70
C LYS A 19 -8.22 -14.75 -4.16
N PHE A 20 -8.23 -13.92 -5.19
CA PHE A 20 -9.44 -13.47 -5.85
C PHE A 20 -9.59 -14.09 -7.24
N ASN A 21 -10.84 -14.20 -7.68
CA ASN A 21 -11.20 -14.80 -8.97
C ASN A 21 -10.86 -13.88 -10.14
N ALA A 22 -10.62 -14.47 -11.31
CA ALA A 22 -10.43 -13.70 -12.54
C ALA A 22 -11.70 -12.90 -12.90
N PRO A 23 -11.55 -11.67 -13.43
CA PRO A 23 -12.68 -10.85 -13.84
C PRO A 23 -13.48 -11.55 -14.96
N SER A 24 -14.81 -11.45 -14.89
CA SER A 24 -15.68 -12.01 -15.92
C SER A 24 -15.63 -11.19 -17.22
N PRO A 25 -15.77 -11.81 -18.40
CA PRO A 25 -15.89 -11.09 -19.65
C PRO A 25 -17.14 -10.20 -19.66
N ILE A 26 -17.00 -8.95 -20.10
CA ILE A 26 -18.10 -7.98 -20.12
C ILE A 26 -19.32 -8.47 -20.93
N ASN A 27 -19.06 -9.20 -22.03
CA ASN A 27 -20.08 -9.75 -22.93
C ASN A 27 -20.91 -10.87 -22.30
N MET A 28 -20.50 -11.42 -21.16
CA MET A 28 -21.22 -12.49 -20.46
C MET A 28 -22.22 -11.95 -19.43
N ILE A 29 -22.20 -10.64 -19.15
CA ILE A 29 -23.02 -10.01 -18.12
C ILE A 29 -24.37 -9.61 -18.72
N LYS A 30 -25.43 -10.33 -18.32
CA LYS A 30 -26.81 -9.98 -18.68
C LYS A 30 -27.28 -8.78 -17.86
N HIS A 31 -27.92 -7.81 -18.53
CA HIS A 31 -28.46 -6.59 -17.92
C HIS A 31 -29.86 -6.30 -18.48
N LYS A 32 -30.68 -5.58 -17.73
CA LYS A 32 -32.01 -5.12 -18.18
C LYS A 32 -31.89 -3.90 -19.08
N GLU A 33 -32.95 -3.52 -19.79
CA GLU A 33 -32.96 -2.35 -20.70
C GLU A 33 -32.62 -1.02 -20.01
N SER A 34 -32.86 -0.91 -18.70
CA SER A 34 -32.54 0.29 -17.90
C SER A 34 -31.14 0.27 -17.26
N GLU A 35 -30.35 -0.76 -17.53
CA GLU A 35 -29.03 -0.98 -16.92
C GLU A 35 -27.94 -0.93 -18.00
N PHE A 36 -26.72 -0.56 -17.61
CA PHE A 36 -25.57 -0.57 -18.50
C PHE A 36 -24.38 -1.21 -17.79
N VAL A 37 -23.50 -1.84 -18.58
CA VAL A 37 -22.28 -2.49 -18.09
C VAL A 37 -21.08 -1.70 -18.60
N THR A 38 -20.12 -1.42 -17.72
CA THR A 38 -18.89 -0.71 -18.05
C THR A 38 -17.70 -1.33 -17.33
N LEU A 39 -16.50 -1.14 -17.90
CA LEU A 39 -15.26 -1.53 -17.26
C LEU A 39 -14.81 -0.45 -16.27
N VAL A 40 -14.31 -0.88 -15.12
CA VAL A 40 -13.72 -0.01 -14.11
C VAL A 40 -12.27 -0.40 -13.94
N ALA A 41 -11.36 0.53 -14.24
CA ALA A 41 -9.94 0.36 -14.00
C ALA A 41 -9.57 1.00 -12.66
N VAL A 42 -8.65 0.37 -11.92
CA VAL A 42 -8.09 0.93 -10.70
C VAL A 42 -6.62 0.56 -10.57
N ASP A 43 -5.82 1.51 -10.09
CA ASP A 43 -4.44 1.28 -9.70
C ASP A 43 -4.39 0.97 -8.19
N VAL A 44 -4.25 -0.32 -7.86
CA VAL A 44 -4.24 -0.78 -6.47
C VAL A 44 -2.99 -0.29 -5.71
N SER A 45 -1.93 0.14 -6.41
CA SER A 45 -0.71 0.66 -5.80
C SER A 45 -0.95 1.91 -4.93
N GLN A 46 -2.02 2.65 -5.24
CA GLN A 46 -2.42 3.88 -4.54
C GLN A 46 -3.17 3.60 -3.23
N TYR A 47 -3.69 2.38 -3.06
CA TYR A 47 -4.51 1.98 -1.91
C TYR A 47 -3.75 1.11 -0.89
N PHE A 48 -2.50 0.71 -1.18
CA PHE A 48 -1.67 0.14 -0.13
C PHE A 48 -1.43 1.17 0.97
N GLU A 49 -1.53 0.74 2.23
CA GLU A 49 -1.30 1.58 3.40
C GLU A 49 0.17 2.04 3.48
N LYS A 50 0.57 2.99 2.62
CA LYS A 50 1.93 3.56 2.60
C LYS A 50 2.26 4.29 3.91
N ASP A 51 1.24 4.80 4.60
CA ASP A 51 1.37 5.58 5.83
C ASP A 51 1.34 4.74 7.11
N LYS A 52 1.19 3.41 7.01
CA LYS A 52 1.17 2.56 8.20
C LYS A 52 2.57 2.39 8.76
N LEU A 53 2.82 3.08 9.87
CA LEU A 53 4.07 2.98 10.61
C LEU A 53 4.20 1.59 11.26
N VAL A 54 5.14 0.79 10.75
CA VAL A 54 5.51 -0.50 11.36
C VAL A 54 6.67 -0.30 12.32
N LYS A 55 6.46 -0.60 13.61
CA LYS A 55 7.52 -0.51 14.62
C LYS A 55 8.61 -1.54 14.36
N LYS A 56 9.85 -1.07 14.16
CA LYS A 56 11.04 -1.91 14.05
C LYS A 56 11.92 -1.76 15.30
N LYS A 57 12.38 -2.89 15.84
CA LYS A 57 13.42 -2.92 16.88
C LYS A 57 14.74 -3.23 16.20
N LEU A 58 15.72 -2.35 16.36
CA LEU A 58 17.07 -2.48 15.79
C LEU A 58 18.11 -2.14 16.85
N SER A 59 19.32 -2.64 16.68
CA SER A 59 20.46 -2.38 17.56
C SER A 59 21.48 -1.54 16.82
N ILE A 60 21.92 -0.44 17.43
CA ILE A 60 22.97 0.44 16.89
C ILE A 60 24.12 0.58 17.90
N PRO A 61 25.33 0.88 17.43
CA PRO A 61 26.46 1.17 18.32
C PRO A 61 26.15 2.35 19.25
N LYS A 62 26.58 2.25 20.51
CA LYS A 62 26.31 3.26 21.56
C LYS A 62 26.73 4.68 21.16
N TRP A 63 27.88 4.84 20.51
CA TRP A 63 28.38 6.14 20.08
C TRP A 63 27.49 6.81 19.01
N VAL A 64 26.79 6.02 18.18
CA VAL A 64 25.85 6.53 17.17
C VAL A 64 24.56 7.01 17.83
N ASP A 65 24.04 6.25 18.80
CA ASP A 65 22.85 6.63 19.57
C ASP A 65 23.08 7.94 20.33
N GLU A 66 24.21 8.07 21.02
CA GLU A 66 24.56 9.28 21.76
C GLU A 66 24.73 10.50 20.84
N ARG A 67 25.36 10.31 19.67
CA ARG A 67 25.53 11.38 18.68
C ARG A 67 24.19 11.80 18.07
N GLY A 68 23.34 10.84 17.71
CA GLY A 68 22.01 11.09 17.15
C GLY A 68 21.11 11.83 18.14
N LYS A 69 21.12 11.44 19.41
CA LYS A 69 20.39 12.12 20.48
C LYS A 69 20.86 13.56 20.71
N LYS A 70 22.18 13.81 20.71
CA LYS A 70 22.73 15.17 20.84
C LYS A 70 22.30 16.09 19.68
N LEU A 71 22.14 15.53 18.50
CA LEU A 71 21.75 16.25 17.28
C LEU A 71 20.22 16.29 17.07
N GLY A 72 19.42 15.68 17.95
CA GLY A 72 17.96 15.65 17.81
C GLY A 72 17.46 14.83 16.62
N VAL A 73 18.23 13.83 16.17
CA VAL A 73 17.89 13.03 14.99
C VAL A 73 16.70 12.11 15.26
N ASN A 74 15.72 12.11 14.34
CA ASN A 74 14.65 11.13 14.34
C ASN A 74 15.11 9.84 13.64
N PHE A 75 15.55 8.87 14.42
CA PHE A 75 16.07 7.58 13.91
C PHE A 75 15.10 6.87 12.96
N SER A 76 13.79 6.94 13.21
CA SER A 76 12.79 6.31 12.34
C SER A 76 12.77 6.99 10.96
N ALA A 77 12.75 8.32 10.93
CA ALA A 77 12.73 9.07 9.67
C ALA A 77 14.04 8.89 8.88
N SER A 78 15.19 8.97 9.57
CA SER A 78 16.50 8.75 8.95
C SER A 78 16.65 7.34 8.39
N LEU A 79 16.12 6.33 9.07
CA LEU A 79 16.11 4.97 8.55
C LEU A 79 15.23 4.85 7.29
N THR A 80 14.03 5.44 7.31
CA THR A 80 13.13 5.43 6.15
C THR A 80 13.80 6.08 4.93
N GLN A 81 14.43 7.24 5.11
CA GLN A 81 15.12 7.94 4.03
C GLN A 81 16.27 7.11 3.45
N ALA A 82 17.11 6.53 4.32
CA ALA A 82 18.23 5.70 3.88
C ALA A 82 17.78 4.44 3.11
N ILE A 83 16.66 3.83 3.48
CA ILE A 83 16.08 2.69 2.76
C ILE A 83 15.60 3.11 1.38
N LEU A 84 14.92 4.25 1.26
CA LEU A 84 14.46 4.78 -0.03
C LEU A 84 15.64 5.05 -0.96
N GLU A 85 16.68 5.75 -0.48
CA GLU A 85 17.89 6.06 -1.25
C GLU A 85 18.67 4.81 -1.71
N THR A 86 18.54 3.68 -1.00
CA THR A 86 19.23 2.43 -1.38
C THR A 86 18.42 1.59 -2.39
N THR A 87 17.11 1.84 -2.50
CA THR A 87 16.20 1.04 -3.33
C THR A 87 15.90 1.70 -4.69
N GLU A 88 16.27 2.97 -4.86
CA GLU A 88 16.29 3.70 -6.14
C GLU A 88 17.62 3.50 -6.90
#